data_AF-M6ZJK5-F1
#
_entry.id   AF-M6ZJK5-F1
#
_cell.length_a   1.000
_cell.length_b   1.000
_cell.length_c   1.000
_cell.angle_alpha   90.00
_cell.angle_beta   90.00
_cell.angle_gamma   90.00
#
_symmetry.space_group_name_H-M   'P 1'
#
loop_
_entity.id
_entity.type
_entity.pdbx_description
1 polymer ?
#
loop_
_entity_poly.entity_id
_entity_poly.type
_entity_poly.pdbx_seq_one_letter_code
_entity_poly.pdbx_strand_id
1 'polypeptide(L)'
;MVRKRNRKFQLSLSEVATIVVYFHLSHYREFKNYYLIEIKKNLKSEFPKAVSYNRFVELMPNALTVIASFLSNSCLEKCSGISFIDSTILKVCDNRRIHSHKNLSKPQFFL
;
A
#
# COMPACT_ATOMS: atom_id res chain seq x y z
N MET A 1 -27.46 -23.56 -10.25
CA MET A 1 -27.03 -23.28 -8.87
C MET A 1 -25.51 -23.41 -8.76
N VAL A 2 -24.78 -22.30 -8.68
CA VAL A 2 -23.32 -22.34 -8.45
C VAL A 2 -23.07 -22.65 -6.98
N ARG A 3 -22.54 -23.84 -6.67
CA ARG A 3 -22.13 -24.23 -5.32
C ARG A 3 -20.99 -23.31 -4.84
N LYS A 4 -21.30 -22.36 -3.96
CA LYS A 4 -20.29 -21.55 -3.28
C LYS A 4 -19.51 -22.44 -2.31
N ARG A 5 -18.22 -22.69 -2.59
CA ARG A 5 -17.33 -23.42 -1.67
C ARG A 5 -17.13 -22.58 -0.41
N ASN A 6 -17.69 -23.04 0.71
CA ASN A 6 -17.50 -22.42 2.01
C ASN A 6 -16.16 -22.87 2.61
N ARG A 7 -15.05 -22.30 2.13
CA ARG A 7 -13.72 -22.50 2.73
C ARG A 7 -13.54 -21.46 3.83
N LYS A 8 -13.27 -21.91 5.06
CA LYS A 8 -12.84 -21.02 6.14
C LYS A 8 -11.60 -20.24 5.66
N PHE A 9 -11.64 -18.92 5.77
CA PHE A 9 -10.49 -18.07 5.48
C PHE A 9 -9.33 -18.50 6.37
N GLN A 10 -8.20 -18.88 5.76
CA GLN A 10 -7.03 -19.37 6.48
C GLN A 10 -6.18 -18.24 7.07
N LEU A 11 -6.24 -17.05 6.47
CA LEU A 11 -5.63 -15.81 6.96
C LEU A 11 -6.73 -14.80 7.27
N SER A 12 -6.66 -14.17 8.44
CA SER A 12 -7.48 -13.04 8.82
C SER A 12 -7.04 -11.76 8.09
N LEU A 13 -7.94 -10.77 8.03
CA LEU A 13 -7.68 -9.50 7.35
C LEU A 13 -6.57 -8.69 8.05
N SER A 14 -6.49 -8.78 9.38
CA SER A 14 -5.41 -8.19 10.18
C SER A 14 -4.06 -8.83 9.86
N GLU A 15 -3.97 -10.16 9.74
CA GLU A 15 -2.73 -10.83 9.33
C GLU A 15 -2.26 -10.40 7.94
N VAL A 16 -3.19 -10.28 6.97
CA VAL A 16 -2.86 -9.76 5.63
C VAL A 16 -2.32 -8.33 5.73
N ALA A 17 -2.98 -7.46 6.51
CA ALA A 17 -2.54 -6.08 6.70
C ALA A 17 -1.15 -6.01 7.36
N THR A 18 -0.90 -6.82 8.39
CA THR A 18 0.40 -6.91 9.06
C THR A 18 1.51 -7.31 8.10
N ILE A 19 1.28 -8.31 7.23
CA ILE A 19 2.26 -8.73 6.23
C ILE A 19 2.56 -7.60 5.23
N VAL A 20 1.54 -6.84 4.80
CA VAL A 20 1.73 -5.72 3.86
C VAL A 20 2.51 -4.58 4.53
N VAL A 21 2.16 -4.20 5.76
CA VAL A 21 2.89 -3.16 6.50
C VAL A 21 4.32 -3.59 6.76
N TYR A 22 4.51 -4.84 7.20
CA TYR A 22 5.83 -5.36 7.49
C TYR A 22 6.72 -5.42 6.23
N PHE A 23 6.16 -5.70 5.06
CA PHE A 23 6.90 -5.61 3.79
C PHE A 23 7.54 -4.24 3.58
N HIS A 24 6.76 -3.17 3.78
CA HIS A 24 7.25 -1.80 3.64
C HIS A 24 8.32 -1.44 4.67
N LEU A 25 8.24 -2.00 5.88
CA LEU A 25 9.25 -1.81 6.92
C LEU A 25 10.51 -2.66 6.71
N SER A 26 10.40 -3.78 6.01
CA SER A 26 11.50 -4.75 5.83
C SER A 26 12.47 -4.37 4.70
N HIS A 27 12.22 -3.28 3.97
CA HIS A 27 13.05 -2.79 2.86
C HIS A 27 13.33 -3.80 1.72
N TYR A 28 12.51 -4.84 1.59
CA TYR A 28 12.58 -5.75 0.44
C TYR A 28 12.14 -5.02 -0.84
N ARG A 29 12.87 -5.25 -1.94
CA ARG A 29 12.53 -4.67 -3.25
C ARG A 29 11.36 -5.39 -3.91
N GLU A 30 11.37 -6.72 -3.85
CA GLU A 30 10.42 -7.58 -4.55
C GLU A 30 9.48 -8.29 -3.57
N PHE A 31 8.18 -8.00 -3.69
CA PHE A 31 7.16 -8.55 -2.79
C PHE A 31 7.10 -10.09 -2.85
N LYS A 32 7.31 -10.68 -4.03
CA LYS A 32 7.27 -12.13 -4.21
C LYS A 32 8.39 -12.83 -3.42
N ASN A 33 9.60 -12.29 -3.43
CA ASN A 33 10.72 -12.85 -2.67
C ASN A 33 10.50 -12.70 -1.17
N TYR A 34 10.08 -11.51 -0.74
CA TYR A 34 9.67 -11.26 0.64
C TYR A 34 8.65 -12.29 1.14
N TYR A 35 7.56 -12.49 0.39
CA TYR A 35 6.51 -13.40 0.82
C TYR A 35 6.97 -14.87 0.90
N LEU A 36 7.73 -15.33 -0.10
CA LEU A 36 8.16 -16.72 -0.18
C LEU A 36 9.29 -17.07 0.79
N ILE A 37 10.16 -16.12 1.10
CA ILE A 37 11.31 -16.34 1.98
C ILE A 37 10.95 -15.91 3.40
N GLU A 38 10.61 -14.65 3.60
CA GLU A 38 10.38 -14.08 4.93
C GLU A 38 9.11 -14.68 5.55
N ILE A 39 7.95 -14.53 4.92
CA ILE A 39 6.68 -14.98 5.51
C ILE A 39 6.57 -16.50 5.56
N LYS A 40 6.86 -17.19 4.45
CA LYS A 40 6.63 -18.64 4.37
C LYS A 40 7.75 -19.50 4.95
N LYS A 41 8.99 -19.03 5.04
CA LYS A 41 10.10 -19.79 5.64
C LYS A 41 10.46 -19.28 7.02
N ASN A 42 10.81 -17.99 7.15
CA ASN A 42 11.33 -17.45 8.40
C ASN A 42 10.22 -17.27 9.45
N LEU A 43 9.10 -16.67 9.08
CA LEU A 43 7.95 -16.39 9.97
C LEU A 43 6.84 -17.45 9.86
N LYS A 44 7.21 -18.69 9.54
CA LYS A 44 6.24 -19.79 9.44
C LYS A 44 5.55 -20.09 10.77
N SER A 45 6.22 -19.84 11.90
CA SER A 45 5.63 -19.98 13.25
C SER A 45 4.50 -18.97 13.49
N GLU A 46 4.70 -17.73 13.04
CA GLU A 46 3.75 -16.62 13.21
C GLU A 46 2.58 -16.73 12.24
N PHE A 47 2.85 -17.20 11.01
CA PHE A 47 1.83 -17.37 9.97
C PHE A 47 1.71 -18.84 9.53
N PRO A 48 1.30 -19.77 10.44
CA PRO A 48 1.26 -21.20 10.13
C PRO A 48 0.25 -21.56 9.05
N LYS A 49 -0.74 -20.67 8.82
CA LYS A 49 -1.81 -20.81 7.83
C LYS A 49 -1.60 -19.88 6.61
N ALA A 50 -0.36 -19.45 6.35
CA ALA A 50 -0.02 -18.65 5.19
C ALA A 50 -0.50 -19.30 3.88
N VAL A 51 -1.25 -18.54 3.09
CA VAL A 51 -1.81 -19.01 1.81
C VAL A 51 -0.74 -19.06 0.71
N SER A 52 -1.11 -19.50 -0.50
CA SER A 52 -0.20 -19.38 -1.65
C SER A 52 0.00 -17.90 -2.03
N TYR A 53 1.13 -17.59 -2.66
CA TYR A 53 1.44 -16.22 -3.11
C TYR A 53 0.32 -15.62 -3.98
N ASN A 54 -0.16 -16.36 -4.99
CA ASN A 54 -1.24 -15.88 -5.85
C ASN A 54 -2.51 -15.58 -5.05
N ARG A 55 -2.88 -16.48 -4.11
CA ARG A 55 -4.04 -16.25 -3.26
C ARG A 55 -3.84 -15.05 -2.34
N PHE A 56 -2.62 -14.82 -1.85
CA PHE A 56 -2.32 -13.62 -1.06
C PHE A 56 -2.51 -12.34 -1.88
N VAL A 57 -2.01 -12.31 -3.13
CA VAL A 57 -2.16 -11.16 -4.03
C VAL A 57 -3.64 -10.84 -4.29
N GLU A 58 -4.50 -11.86 -4.42
CA GLU A 58 -5.96 -11.67 -4.52
C GLU A 58 -6.59 -11.07 -3.26
N LEU A 59 -6.01 -11.31 -2.08
CA LEU A 59 -6.52 -10.82 -0.79
C LEU A 59 -5.98 -9.43 -0.42
N MET A 60 -4.82 -9.07 -0.95
CA MET A 60 -4.11 -7.83 -0.63
C MET A 60 -4.96 -6.55 -0.78
N PRO A 61 -5.78 -6.37 -1.85
CA PRO A 61 -6.58 -5.16 -2.02
C PRO A 61 -7.56 -4.90 -0.87
N ASN A 62 -8.16 -5.96 -0.31
CA ASN A 62 -9.10 -5.82 0.80
C ASN A 62 -8.42 -5.30 2.07
N ALA A 63 -7.16 -5.71 2.30
CA ALA A 63 -6.38 -5.24 3.45
C ALA A 63 -5.94 -3.79 3.27
N LEU A 64 -5.60 -3.37 2.04
CA LEU A 64 -5.27 -1.97 1.73
C LEU A 64 -6.44 -1.03 2.04
N THR A 65 -7.67 -1.43 1.74
CA THR A 65 -8.86 -0.64 2.10
C THR A 65 -8.98 -0.45 3.61
N VAL A 66 -8.72 -1.51 4.39
CA VAL A 66 -8.76 -1.41 5.86
C VAL A 66 -7.64 -0.52 6.38
N ILE A 67 -6.40 -0.70 5.90
CA ILE A 67 -5.26 0.14 6.28
C ILE A 67 -5.56 1.61 5.96
N ALA A 68 -6.03 1.91 4.74
CA ALA A 68 -6.39 3.27 4.34
C ALA A 68 -7.48 3.86 5.23
N SER A 69 -8.56 3.10 5.49
CA SER A 69 -9.63 3.55 6.38
C SER A 69 -9.15 3.80 7.81
N PHE A 70 -8.24 2.97 8.32
CA PHE A 70 -7.64 3.14 9.63
C PHE A 70 -6.79 4.41 9.69
N LEU A 71 -5.95 4.64 8.68
CA LEU A 71 -5.13 5.86 8.60
C LEU A 71 -6.01 7.11 8.50
N SER A 72 -7.06 7.07 7.67
CA SER A 72 -8.01 8.18 7.52
C SER A 72 -8.83 8.49 8.76
N ASN A 73 -9.22 7.47 9.54
CA ASN A 73 -10.08 7.68 10.70
C ASN A 73 -9.30 7.88 12.01
N SER A 74 -8.11 7.27 12.12
CA SER A 74 -7.35 7.22 13.37
C SER A 74 -6.10 8.10 13.36
N CYS A 75 -5.48 8.31 12.20
CA CYS A 75 -4.19 9.02 12.09
C CYS A 75 -4.30 10.39 11.42
N LEU A 76 -5.35 10.63 10.63
CA LEU A 76 -5.65 11.93 10.06
C LEU A 76 -6.63 12.64 10.99
N GLU A 77 -6.12 13.59 11.79
CA GLU A 77 -6.99 14.56 12.48
C GLU A 77 -7.86 15.32 11.46
N LYS A 78 -8.97 15.91 11.91
CA LYS A 78 -9.82 16.75 11.06
C LYS A 78 -8.95 17.82 10.40
N CYS A 79 -8.65 17.64 9.12
CA CYS A 79 -7.88 18.60 8.35
C CYS A 79 -8.59 19.95 8.44
N SER A 80 -7.99 20.91 9.13
CA SER A 80 -8.49 22.28 9.26
C SER A 80 -8.33 23.01 7.93
N GLY A 81 -9.11 22.65 6.90
CA GLY A 81 -9.22 23.33 5.61
C GLY A 81 -7.97 23.36 4.71
N ILE A 82 -6.78 23.07 5.24
CA ILE A 82 -5.50 23.22 4.57
C ILE A 82 -4.64 22.00 4.90
N SER A 83 -4.47 21.10 3.94
CA SER A 83 -3.56 19.95 4.05
C SER A 83 -2.34 20.21 3.17
N PHE A 84 -1.22 20.59 3.79
CA PHE A 84 0.04 20.76 3.08
C PHE A 84 0.65 19.38 2.80
N ILE A 85 0.67 18.99 1.53
CA ILE A 85 1.50 17.88 1.07
C ILE A 85 2.84 18.50 0.71
N ASP A 86 3.88 18.24 1.51
CA ASP A 86 5.25 18.65 1.17
C ASP A 86 5.72 17.82 -0.02
N SER A 87 5.39 18.32 -1.20
CA SER A 87 5.84 17.77 -2.46
C SER A 87 7.30 18.15 -2.56
N THR A 88 8.20 17.19 -2.33
CA THR A 88 9.63 17.42 -2.63
C THR A 88 9.72 17.97 -4.05
N ILE A 89 10.34 19.14 -4.20
CA ILE A 89 10.41 19.83 -5.49
C ILE A 89 11.06 18.88 -6.50
N LEU A 90 10.24 18.33 -7.38
CA LEU A 90 10.69 17.59 -8.54
C LEU A 90 11.43 18.59 -9.43
N LYS A 91 12.77 18.62 -9.35
CA LYS A 91 13.66 19.33 -10.28
C LYS A 91 13.59 18.67 -11.66
N VAL A 92 12.42 18.65 -12.27
CA VAL A 92 12.18 18.03 -13.58
C VAL A 92 12.49 19.02 -14.69
N CYS A 93 12.47 20.32 -14.41
CA CYS A 93 12.85 21.35 -15.39
C CYS A 93 13.66 22.47 -14.73
N ASP A 94 14.71 22.87 -15.41
CA ASP A 94 15.36 24.17 -15.20
C ASP A 94 14.30 25.26 -15.46
N ASN A 95 14.18 26.28 -14.60
CA ASN A 95 13.04 27.24 -14.62
C ASN A 95 12.78 27.86 -16.00
N ARG A 96 13.83 27.98 -16.82
CA ARG A 96 13.80 28.51 -18.20
C ARG A 96 12.99 27.65 -19.19
N ARG A 97 12.72 26.38 -18.91
CA ARG A 97 12.03 25.44 -19.82
C ARG A 97 10.57 25.15 -19.47
N ILE A 98 10.04 25.75 -18.41
CA ILE A 98 8.66 25.54 -17.93
C ILE A 98 7.64 25.87 -19.03
N HIS A 99 7.87 26.91 -19.82
CA HIS A 99 6.96 27.35 -20.90
C HIS A 99 7.00 26.45 -22.15
N SER A 100 7.99 25.56 -22.28
CA SER A 100 8.07 24.62 -23.41
C SER A 100 7.23 23.36 -23.21
N HIS A 101 6.82 23.05 -21.97
CA HIS A 101 6.01 21.87 -21.68
C HIS A 101 4.52 22.23 -21.60
N LYS A 102 3.76 21.76 -22.60
CA LYS A 102 2.30 21.96 -22.73
C LYS A 102 1.48 21.54 -21.50
N ASN A 103 2.03 20.72 -20.61
CA ASN A 103 1.34 20.17 -19.44
C ASN A 103 1.67 20.91 -18.13
N LEU A 104 2.60 21.89 -18.15
CA LEU A 104 3.02 22.69 -16.99
C LEU A 104 2.52 24.14 -17.03
N SER A 105 1.59 24.45 -17.93
CA SER A 105 1.10 25.80 -18.20
C SER A 105 -0.06 26.24 -17.30
N LYS A 106 -0.20 25.66 -16.09
CA LYS A 106 -1.12 26.16 -15.07
C LYS A 106 -0.39 26.28 -13.72
N PRO A 107 0.18 27.45 -13.40
CA PRO A 107 0.63 27.74 -12.06
C PRO A 107 -0.61 28.11 -11.25
N GLN A 108 -1.38 27.12 -10.85
CA GLN A 108 -2.39 27.32 -9.83
C GLN A 108 -2.47 26.06 -9.01
N PHE A 109 -1.55 25.93 -8.06
CA PHE A 109 -1.69 25.18 -6.80
C PHE A 109 -0.34 25.19 -6.04
N PHE A 110 0.32 26.34 -5.89
CA PHE A 110 1.42 26.51 -4.92
C PHE A 110 1.56 27.99 -4.54
N LEU A 111 0.55 28.49 -3.81
CA LEU A 111 0.67 29.58 -2.85
C LEU A 111 -0.23 29.21 -1.66
#